data_AF-A0A135VG55-F1
#
_entry.id   AF-A0A135VG55-F1
#
_cell.length_a   1.000
_cell.length_b   1.000
_cell.length_c   1.000
_cell.angle_alpha   90.00
_cell.angle_beta   90.00
_cell.angle_gamma   90.00
#
_symmetry.space_group_name_H-M   'P 1'
#
loop_
_entity.id
_entity.type
_entity.pdbx_description
1 polymer ?
#
loop_
_entity_poly.entity_id
_entity_poly.type
_entity_poly.pdbx_seq_one_letter_code
_entity_poly.pdbx_strand_id
1 'polypeptide(L)' 'MTCYFKNSRMKELLHDIGVEETKENIKKVDMILHDMLSVDYPNCAATWKMLRQKLEYDAEGFRERMKIAVQTVVESK' A
#
# COMPACT_ATOMS: atom_id res chain seq x y z
N MET A 1 0.59 -3.78 14.01
CA MET A 1 -0.87 -3.56 14.18
C MET A 1 -1.44 -3.15 12.83
N THR A 2 -2.43 -3.90 12.33
CA THR A 2 -3.05 -3.78 10.98
C THR A 2 -4.01 -2.59 10.91
N CYS A 3 -3.49 -1.40 11.13
CA CYS A 3 -4.23 -0.17 11.40
C CYS A 3 -5.13 0.31 10.23
N TYR A 4 -4.72 0.14 8.97
CA TYR A 4 -5.52 0.56 7.81
C TYR A 4 -5.86 -0.56 6.82
N PHE A 5 -5.20 -1.73 6.91
CA PHE A 5 -5.55 -2.92 6.12
C PHE A 5 -6.93 -3.49 6.45
N LYS A 6 -7.50 -3.11 7.61
CA LYS A 6 -8.89 -3.44 7.95
C LYS A 6 -9.92 -2.56 7.22
N ASN A 7 -9.51 -1.43 6.62
CA ASN A 7 -10.42 -0.54 5.92
C ASN A 7 -10.79 -1.12 4.55
N SER A 8 -12.07 -1.08 4.18
CA SER A 8 -12.57 -1.54 2.87
C SER A 8 -11.82 -0.91 1.70
N ARG A 9 -11.51 0.39 1.78
CA ARG A 9 -10.74 1.11 0.75
C ARG A 9 -9.33 0.57 0.52
N MET A 10 -8.67 0.05 1.55
CA MET A 10 -7.35 -0.57 1.39
C MET A 10 -7.49 -1.95 0.74
N LYS A 11 -8.53 -2.70 1.11
CA LYS A 11 -8.83 -3.99 0.49
C LYS A 11 -9.18 -3.86 -0.99
N GLU A 12 -10.00 -2.87 -1.32
CA GLU A 12 -10.32 -2.49 -2.70
C GLU A 12 -9.04 -2.12 -3.46
N LEU A 13 -8.15 -1.31 -2.87
CA LEU A 13 -6.88 -0.96 -3.49
C LEU A 13 -6.01 -2.19 -3.76
N LEU A 14 -5.87 -3.09 -2.78
CA LEU A 14 -5.10 -4.33 -2.91
C LEU A 14 -5.70 -5.26 -3.97
N HIS A 15 -7.03 -5.37 -3.99
CA HIS A 15 -7.76 -6.13 -5.00
C HIS A 15 -7.57 -5.53 -6.41
N ASP A 16 -7.66 -4.21 -6.56
CA ASP A 16 -7.48 -3.49 -7.82
C ASP A 16 -6.07 -3.70 -8.40
N ILE A 17 -5.05 -3.81 -7.55
CA ILE A 17 -3.67 -4.09 -7.98
C ILE A 17 -3.35 -5.60 -8.06
N GLY A 18 -4.33 -6.48 -7.78
CA GLY A 18 -4.19 -7.94 -7.90
C GLY A 18 -3.36 -8.59 -6.79
N VAL A 19 -3.30 -7.99 -5.59
CA VAL A 19 -2.50 -8.49 -4.46
C VAL A 19 -3.39 -9.21 -3.46
N GLU A 20 -3.07 -10.48 -3.20
CA GLU A 20 -3.75 -11.26 -2.15
C GLU A 20 -3.39 -10.76 -0.75
N GLU A 21 -4.39 -10.63 0.13
CA GLU A 21 -4.25 -10.17 1.52
C GLU A 21 -3.61 -11.24 2.46
N THR A 22 -2.48 -11.82 2.07
CA THR A 22 -1.72 -12.74 2.92
C THR A 22 -0.91 -11.96 3.97
N LYS A 23 -0.56 -12.60 5.10
CA LYS A 23 0.25 -11.96 6.14
C LYS A 23 1.62 -11.49 5.62
N GLU A 24 2.22 -12.22 4.68
CA GLU A 24 3.49 -11.84 4.04
C GLU A 24 3.30 -10.62 3.13
N ASN A 25 2.27 -10.63 2.28
CA ASN A 25 1.98 -9.55 1.35
C ASN A 25 1.61 -8.26 2.09
N ILE A 26 0.77 -8.33 3.12
CA ILE A 26 0.41 -7.17 3.93
C ILE A 26 1.66 -6.53 4.53
N LYS A 27 2.61 -7.32 5.04
CA LYS A 27 3.86 -6.80 5.61
C LYS A 27 4.73 -6.12 4.53
N LYS A 28 4.85 -6.73 3.35
CA LYS A 28 5.59 -6.17 2.20
C LYS A 28 4.96 -4.85 1.75
N VAL A 29 3.65 -4.85 1.55
CA VAL A 29 2.89 -3.64 1.16
C VAL A 29 3.05 -2.54 2.21
N ASP A 30 2.95 -2.87 3.49
CA ASP A 30 3.12 -1.90 4.57
C ASP A 30 4.49 -1.22 4.51
N MET A 31 5.56 -1.99 4.30
CA MET A 31 6.91 -1.43 4.14
C MET A 31 7.04 -0.55 2.89
N ILE A 32 6.51 -1.01 1.76
CA ILE A 32 6.51 -0.24 0.50
C ILE A 32 5.74 1.07 0.65
N LEU A 33 4.60 1.06 1.34
CA LEU A 33 3.81 2.27 1.56
C LEU A 33 4.52 3.28 2.44
N HIS A 34 5.21 2.83 3.50
CA HIS A 34 6.00 3.73 4.34
C HIS A 34 7.17 4.35 3.56
N ASP A 35 7.85 3.55 2.73
CA ASP A 35 8.95 4.00 1.87
C ASP A 35 8.48 4.99 0.79
N MET A 36 7.45 4.61 0.01
CA MET A 36 6.87 5.44 -1.06
C MET A 36 6.28 6.76 -0.57
N LEU A 37 5.74 6.78 0.65
CA LEU A 37 5.16 7.98 1.26
C LEU A 37 6.16 8.75 2.13
N SER A 38 7.39 8.25 2.26
CA SER A 38 8.44 8.79 3.13
C SER A 38 7.92 9.08 4.55
N VAL A 39 7.18 8.12 5.10
CA VAL A 39 6.63 8.18 6.46
C VAL A 39 7.40 7.20 7.34
N ASP A 40 7.89 7.69 8.48
CA ASP A 40 8.59 6.85 9.45
C ASP A 40 7.72 5.69 9.94
N TYR A 41 8.26 4.48 9.85
CA TYR A 41 7.64 3.30 10.45
C TYR A 41 7.77 3.33 11.98
N PRO A 42 6.73 2.98 12.77
CA PRO A 42 5.41 2.45 12.39
C PRO A 42 4.26 3.49 12.46
N ASN A 43 4.32 4.57 11.67
CA ASN A 43 3.28 5.62 11.69
C ASN A 43 2.12 5.38 10.71
N CYS A 44 1.31 4.39 11.05
CA CYS A 44 0.03 4.05 10.41
C CYS A 44 -0.89 5.22 10.01
N ALA A 45 -1.11 6.16 10.93
CA ALA A 45 -2.09 7.22 10.73
C ALA A 45 -1.59 8.24 9.70
N ALA A 46 -0.29 8.58 9.76
CA ALA A 46 0.35 9.43 8.77
C ALA A 46 0.38 8.75 7.40
N THR A 47 0.73 7.47 7.32
CA THR A 47 0.72 6.68 6.08
C THR A 47 -0.67 6.68 5.43
N TRP A 48 -1.73 6.43 6.20
CA TRP A 48 -3.10 6.45 5.66
C TRP A 48 -3.55 7.85 5.20
N LYS A 49 -3.15 8.90 5.92
CA LYS A 49 -3.46 10.29 5.52
C LYS A 49 -2.76 10.64 4.21
N MET A 50 -1.47 10.35 4.10
CA MET A 50 -0.66 10.61 2.91
C MET A 50 -1.14 9.80 1.70
N LEU A 51 -1.47 8.52 1.91
CA LEU A 51 -2.03 7.67 0.87
C LEU A 51 -3.30 8.26 0.27
N ARG A 52 -4.26 8.68 1.11
CA ARG A 52 -5.50 9.30 0.61
C ARG A 52 -5.23 10.55 -0.19
N GLN A 53 -4.34 11.43 0.30
CA GLN A 53 -3.95 12.61 -0.45
C GLN A 53 -3.37 12.22 -1.81
N LYS A 54 -2.46 11.25 -1.88
CA LYS A 54 -1.90 10.78 -3.15
C LYS A 54 -2.96 10.19 -4.07
N LEU A 55 -3.93 9.45 -3.54
CA LEU A 55 -5.05 8.92 -4.33
C LEU A 55 -6.01 10.03 -4.78
N GLU A 56 -6.16 11.13 -4.05
CA GLU A 56 -6.96 12.28 -4.48
C GLU A 56 -6.28 13.10 -5.59
N TYR A 57 -4.95 13.24 -5.54
CA TYR A 57 -4.18 14.01 -6.53
C TYR A 57 -3.78 13.19 -7.77
N ASP A 58 -3.45 11.91 -7.60
CA ASP A 58 -2.91 11.02 -8.64
C ASP A 58 -3.30 9.56 -8.37
N ALA A 59 -4.61 9.26 -8.43
CA ALA A 59 -5.13 7.91 -8.19
C ALA A 59 -4.48 6.86 -9.09
N GLU A 60 -4.52 7.08 -10.41
CA GLU A 60 -4.05 6.11 -11.41
C GLU A 60 -2.53 5.94 -11.35
N GLY A 61 -1.76 7.04 -11.32
CA GLY A 61 -0.31 6.96 -11.27
C GLY A 61 0.18 6.37 -9.95
N PHE A 62 -0.49 6.65 -8.83
CA PHE A 62 -0.13 6.04 -7.55
C PHE A 62 -0.42 4.54 -7.55
N ARG A 63 -1.59 4.11 -8.06
CA ARG A 63 -1.95 2.69 -8.18
C ARG A 63 -0.95 1.92 -9.04
N GLU A 64 -0.57 2.48 -10.19
CA GLU A 64 0.40 1.86 -11.10
C GLU A 64 1.77 1.68 -10.43
N ARG A 65 2.29 2.74 -9.79
CA ARG A 65 3.57 2.67 -9.06
C ARG A 65 3.53 1.67 -7.91
N MET A 66 2.43 1.65 -7.16
CA MET A 66 2.23 0.70 -6.05
C MET A 66 2.18 -0.73 -6.58
N LYS A 67 1.46 -0.97 -7.67
CA LYS A 67 1.37 -2.28 -8.33
C LYS A 67 2.75 -2.77 -8.77
N ILE A 68 3.52 -1.93 -9.48
CA ILE A 68 4.89 -2.25 -9.93
C ILE A 68 5.78 -2.56 -8.73
N ALA A 69 5.75 -1.73 -7.69
CA ALA A 69 6.58 -1.92 -6.50
C ALA A 69 6.24 -3.24 -5.78
N VAL A 70 4.96 -3.57 -5.64
CA VAL A 70 4.53 -4.80 -4.98
C VAL A 70 4.84 -6.03 -5.85
N GLN A 71 4.55 -6.00 -7.15
CA GLN A 71 4.86 -7.10 -8.08
C GLN A 71 6.35 -7.41 -8.12
N THR A 72 7.22 -6.38 -8.17
CA THR A 72 8.69 -6.55 -8.12
C THR A 72 9.14 -7.35 -6.89
N VAL A 73 8.50 -7.12 -5.73
CA VAL A 73 8.85 -7.77 -4.45
C VAL A 73 8.15 -9.13 -4.28
N VAL A 74 7.04 -9.38 -4.98
CA VAL A 74 6.29 -10.64 -4.94
C VAL A 74 6.83 -11.66 -5.95
N GLU A 75 7.24 -11.22 -7.16
CA GLU A 75 7.75 -12.06 -8.25
C GLU A 75 9.24 -12.40 -8.12
N SER A 76 9.99 -11.75 -7.22
CA SER A 76 11.40 -12.12 -6.94
C SER A 76 11.57 -13.43 -6.16
N LYS A 77 10.67 -14.41 -6.34
CA LYS A 77 10.68 -15.73 -5.69
C LYS A 77 10.73 -16.85 -6.71
#